data_AF-A0A932YFP3-F1
#
_entry.id   AF-A0A932YFP3-F1
#
_cell.length_a   1.000
_cell.length_b   1.000
_cell.length_c   1.000
_cell.angle_alpha   90.00
_cell.angle_beta   90.00
_cell.angle_gamma   90.00
#
_symmetry.space_group_name_H-M   'P 1'
#
loop_
_entity.id
_entity.type
_entity.pdbx_description
1 polymer ?
#
loop_
_entity_poly.entity_id
_entity_poly.type
_entity_poly.pdbx_seq_one_letter_code
_entity_poly.pdbx_strand_id
1 'polypeptide(L)'
;EQTGEAPAAAMARFEQWILQVSDGGRPVFVAFNATFDWMFVHWYFVTYLGRDPFGVSGLDIKAYVMGKHRLAWGETVKKNVKKLYPTILPHTHNALDDAREQAELFRQMLKG
;
A
#
# COMPACT_ATOMS: atom_id res chain seq x y z
N GLU A 1 -18.80 5.55 13.05
CA GLU A 1 -17.65 6.47 13.17
C GLU A 1 -18.17 7.90 13.24
N GLN A 2 -17.72 8.71 14.20
CA GLN A 2 -18.19 10.10 14.40
C GLN A 2 -17.04 11.14 14.36
N THR A 3 -15.84 10.76 13.91
CA THR A 3 -14.63 11.62 13.97
C THR A 3 -13.78 11.57 12.68
N GLY A 4 -14.41 11.39 11.51
CA GLY A 4 -13.73 11.45 10.21
C GLY A 4 -13.66 12.89 9.69
N GLU A 5 -12.57 13.25 9.02
CA GLU A 5 -12.49 14.47 8.20
C GLU A 5 -13.41 14.35 6.97
N ALA A 6 -13.84 15.48 6.41
CA ALA A 6 -14.53 15.49 5.13
C ALA A 6 -13.61 14.88 4.04
N PRO A 7 -14.12 13.99 3.17
CA PRO A 7 -13.28 13.28 2.20
C PRO A 7 -12.39 14.19 1.35
N ALA A 8 -12.91 15.32 0.87
CA ALA A 8 -12.13 16.27 0.10
C ALA A 8 -10.94 16.85 0.87
N ALA A 9 -11.14 17.19 2.15
CA ALA A 9 -10.07 17.69 3.02
C ALA A 9 -9.03 16.60 3.31
N ALA A 10 -9.49 15.38 3.61
CA ALA A 10 -8.62 14.24 3.84
C ALA A 10 -7.75 13.91 2.62
N MET A 11 -8.35 13.90 1.41
CA MET A 11 -7.62 13.62 0.17
C MET A 11 -6.64 14.73 -0.18
N ALA A 12 -6.99 16.01 0.02
CA ALA A 12 -6.07 17.12 -0.19
C ALA A 12 -4.86 17.03 0.75
N ARG A 13 -5.10 16.73 2.03
CA ARG A 13 -4.03 16.52 3.02
C ARG A 13 -3.16 15.30 2.65
N PHE A 14 -3.78 14.26 2.12
CA PHE A 14 -3.05 13.07 1.67
C PHE A 14 -2.17 13.37 0.44
N GLU A 15 -2.69 14.08 -0.57
CA GLU A 15 -1.91 14.54 -1.75
C GLU A 15 -0.70 15.35 -1.31
N GLN A 16 -0.90 16.34 -0.43
CA GLN A 16 0.19 17.18 0.08
C GLN A 16 1.27 16.36 0.77
N TRP A 17 0.87 15.41 1.62
CA TRP A 17 1.82 14.52 2.29
C TRP A 17 2.61 13.65 1.29
N ILE A 18 1.93 13.06 0.30
CA ILE A 18 2.59 12.25 -0.76
C ILE A 18 3.64 13.08 -1.50
N LEU A 19 3.27 14.29 -1.94
CA LEU A 19 4.17 15.16 -2.68
C LEU A 19 5.38 15.57 -1.84
N GLN A 20 5.16 15.87 -0.56
CA GLN A 20 6.24 16.21 0.38
C GLN A 20 7.23 15.05 0.56
N VAL A 21 6.73 13.83 0.81
CA VAL A 21 7.62 12.68 1.06
C VAL A 21 8.26 12.12 -0.20
N SER A 22 7.71 12.41 -1.38
CA SER A 22 8.27 11.97 -2.65
C SER A 22 9.44 12.84 -3.14
N ASP A 23 9.58 14.06 -2.61
CA ASP A 23 10.68 14.99 -2.91
C ASP A 23 10.97 15.14 -4.42
N GLY A 24 9.92 15.43 -5.20
CA GLY A 24 10.00 15.55 -6.66
C GLY A 24 10.09 14.22 -7.43
N GLY A 25 10.23 13.10 -6.72
CA GLY A 25 10.12 11.75 -7.27
C GLY A 25 8.69 11.37 -7.65
N ARG A 26 8.55 10.33 -8.49
CA ARG A 26 7.26 9.76 -8.83
C ARG A 26 6.81 8.80 -7.72
N PRO A 27 5.71 9.06 -7.00
CA PRO A 27 5.20 8.13 -6.00
C PRO A 27 4.72 6.83 -6.66
N VAL A 28 4.94 5.70 -5.99
CA VAL A 28 4.48 4.38 -6.41
C VAL A 28 3.58 3.83 -5.31
N PHE A 29 2.36 3.44 -5.67
CA PHE A 29 1.44 2.79 -4.73
C PHE A 29 1.88 1.34 -4.50
N VAL A 30 2.10 0.94 -3.25
CA VAL A 30 2.55 -0.42 -2.90
C VAL A 30 1.63 -0.99 -1.82
N ALA A 31 1.08 -2.17 -2.04
CA ALA A 31 0.23 -2.86 -1.06
C ALA A 31 0.19 -4.38 -1.29
N PHE A 32 -0.25 -5.13 -0.29
CA PHE A 32 -0.33 -6.59 -0.33
C PHE A 32 -1.39 -7.11 -1.29
N ASN A 33 -2.50 -6.38 -1.42
CA ASN A 33 -3.52 -6.62 -2.43
C ASN A 33 -3.72 -5.33 -3.24
N ALA A 34 -2.67 -4.88 -3.92
CA ALA A 34 -2.61 -3.53 -4.50
C ALA A 34 -3.77 -3.25 -5.45
N THR A 35 -4.22 -4.21 -6.26
CA THR A 35 -5.39 -4.03 -7.12
C THR A 35 -6.66 -3.64 -6.34
N PHE A 36 -6.83 -4.21 -5.14
CA PHE A 36 -7.98 -3.89 -4.28
C PHE A 36 -7.79 -2.54 -3.61
N ASP A 37 -6.68 -2.34 -2.91
CA ASP A 37 -6.44 -1.11 -2.14
C ASP A 37 -6.36 0.13 -3.05
N TRP A 38 -5.68 -0.01 -4.20
CA TRP A 38 -5.51 1.07 -5.17
C TRP A 38 -6.83 1.52 -5.77
N MET A 39 -7.80 0.62 -6.03
CA MET A 39 -9.06 1.03 -6.67
C MET A 39 -9.83 2.06 -5.82
N PHE A 40 -9.82 1.90 -4.49
CA PHE A 40 -10.46 2.83 -3.58
C PHE A 40 -9.70 4.14 -3.50
N VAL A 41 -8.37 4.08 -3.31
CA VAL A 41 -7.53 5.27 -3.24
C VAL A 41 -7.64 6.10 -4.52
N HIS A 42 -7.56 5.44 -5.68
CA HIS A 42 -7.76 6.06 -6.99
C HIS A 42 -9.13 6.71 -7.12
N TRP A 43 -10.20 5.99 -6.77
CA TRP A 43 -11.56 6.52 -6.84
C TRP A 43 -11.72 7.78 -5.98
N TYR A 44 -11.20 7.79 -4.76
CA TYR A 44 -11.26 8.98 -3.90
C TYR A 44 -10.46 10.15 -4.48
N PHE A 45 -9.25 9.88 -4.98
CA PHE A 45 -8.41 10.92 -5.58
C PHE A 45 -9.07 11.57 -6.79
N VAL A 46 -9.58 10.76 -7.73
CA VAL A 46 -10.29 11.25 -8.91
C VAL A 46 -11.59 11.96 -8.52
N THR A 47 -12.36 11.41 -7.58
CA THR A 47 -13.65 11.99 -7.17
C THR A 47 -13.51 13.35 -6.51
N TYR A 48 -12.51 13.54 -5.64
CA TYR A 48 -12.40 14.75 -4.83
C TYR A 48 -11.37 15.76 -5.34
N LEU A 49 -10.32 15.33 -6.05
CA LEU A 49 -9.25 16.20 -6.55
C LEU A 49 -9.10 16.20 -8.08
N GLY A 50 -9.79 15.31 -8.79
CA GLY A 50 -9.72 15.19 -10.25
C GLY A 50 -8.41 14.59 -10.78
N ARG A 51 -7.53 14.13 -9.89
CA ARG A 51 -6.23 13.50 -10.22
C ARG A 51 -5.80 12.55 -9.12
N ASP A 52 -4.99 11.57 -9.49
CA ASP A 52 -4.36 10.61 -8.58
C ASP A 52 -2.83 10.72 -8.71
N PRO A 53 -2.10 11.09 -7.63
CA PRO A 53 -0.65 11.21 -7.68
C PRO A 53 0.06 9.88 -8.00
N PHE A 54 -0.56 8.73 -7.69
CA PHE A 54 0.01 7.42 -7.97
C PHE A 54 -0.20 6.97 -9.43
N GLY A 55 -1.10 7.62 -10.17
CA GLY A 55 -1.48 7.23 -11.53
C GLY A 55 -2.27 5.90 -11.58
N VAL A 56 -2.24 5.21 -12.73
CA VAL A 56 -3.12 4.07 -13.04
C VAL A 56 -2.64 2.70 -12.55
N SER A 57 -1.62 2.64 -11.69
CA SER A 57 -0.95 1.39 -11.35
C SER A 57 -0.42 1.35 -9.91
N GLY A 58 -0.51 0.19 -9.28
CA GLY A 58 0.18 -0.14 -8.04
C GLY A 58 1.11 -1.34 -8.20
N LEU A 59 2.11 -1.42 -7.33
CA LEU A 59 2.99 -2.57 -7.18
C LEU A 59 2.40 -3.53 -6.14
N ASP A 60 2.00 -4.70 -6.60
CA ASP A 60 1.38 -5.73 -5.77
C ASP A 60 2.46 -6.59 -5.08
N ILE A 61 2.54 -6.50 -3.75
CA ILE A 61 3.55 -7.23 -2.96
C ILE A 61 3.36 -8.74 -3.11
N LYS A 62 2.11 -9.22 -3.19
CA LYS A 62 1.82 -10.64 -3.31
C LYS A 62 2.31 -11.20 -4.65
N ALA A 63 2.07 -10.49 -5.75
CA ALA A 63 2.61 -10.82 -7.07
C ALA A 63 4.14 -10.71 -7.11
N TYR A 64 4.71 -9.70 -6.44
CA TYR A 64 6.17 -9.55 -6.32
C TYR A 64 6.80 -10.77 -5.63
N VAL A 65 6.23 -11.24 -4.51
CA VAL A 65 6.69 -12.44 -3.80
C VAL A 65 6.53 -13.68 -4.67
N MET A 66 5.41 -13.82 -5.39
CA MET A 66 5.19 -14.92 -6.33
C MET A 66 6.33 -15.03 -7.34
N GLY A 67 6.69 -13.91 -7.98
CA GLY A 67 7.76 -13.86 -8.98
C GLY A 67 9.14 -14.10 -8.37
N LYS A 68 9.44 -13.45 -7.23
CA LYS A 68 10.75 -13.55 -6.57
C LYS A 68 11.06 -14.98 -6.08
N HIS A 69 10.07 -15.67 -5.53
CA HIS A 69 10.24 -17.00 -4.93
C HIS A 69 9.71 -18.15 -5.80
N ARG A 70 9.18 -17.85 -6.99
CA ARG A 70 8.58 -18.84 -7.93
C ARG A 70 7.49 -19.70 -7.26
N LEU A 71 6.65 -19.06 -6.47
CA LEU A 71 5.56 -19.73 -5.73
C LEU A 71 4.28 -19.77 -6.58
N ALA A 72 3.39 -20.72 -6.30
CA ALA A 72 2.03 -20.66 -6.80
C ALA A 72 1.23 -19.54 -6.10
N TRP A 73 0.21 -18.99 -6.77
CA TRP A 73 -0.59 -17.89 -6.20
C TRP A 73 -1.19 -18.22 -4.83
N GLY A 74 -1.69 -19.45 -4.64
CA GLY A 74 -2.24 -19.90 -3.35
C GLY A 74 -1.22 -19.95 -2.21
N GLU A 75 0.07 -20.03 -2.52
CA GLU A 75 1.14 -20.09 -1.53
C GLU A 75 1.57 -18.69 -1.04
N THR A 76 1.20 -17.64 -1.78
CA THR A 76 1.53 -16.24 -1.46
C THR A 76 0.57 -15.60 -0.45
N VAL A 77 -0.19 -16.40 0.30
CA VAL A 77 -0.99 -15.91 1.42
C VAL A 77 -0.10 -15.23 2.46
N LYS A 78 -0.61 -14.16 3.08
CA LYS A 78 0.14 -13.31 4.03
C LYS A 78 0.85 -14.13 5.13
N LYS A 79 0.20 -15.19 5.64
CA LYS A 79 0.79 -16.13 6.62
C LYS A 79 2.09 -16.77 6.14
N ASN A 80 2.16 -17.20 4.88
CA ASN A 80 3.37 -17.83 4.32
C ASN A 80 4.43 -16.77 4.00
N VAL A 81 4.02 -15.62 3.47
CA VAL A 81 4.95 -14.51 3.21
C VAL A 81 5.64 -14.04 4.48
N LYS A 82 4.93 -13.95 5.61
CA LYS A 82 5.50 -13.62 6.92
C LYS A 82 6.50 -14.66 7.45
N LYS A 83 6.47 -15.91 6.96
CA LYS A 83 7.51 -16.91 7.30
C LYS A 83 8.82 -16.64 6.55
N LEU A 84 8.71 -16.14 5.31
CA LEU A 84 9.87 -15.75 4.50
C LEU A 84 10.45 -14.41 4.94
N TYR A 85 9.58 -13.51 5.41
CA TYR A 85 9.92 -12.16 5.86
C TYR A 85 9.27 -11.89 7.24
N PRO A 86 9.89 -12.38 8.33
CA PRO A 86 9.36 -12.19 9.67
C PRO A 86 9.28 -10.71 10.05
N THR A 87 8.19 -10.32 10.69
CA THR A 87 8.00 -8.96 11.23
C THR A 87 7.45 -9.06 12.65
N ILE A 88 7.92 -8.18 13.53
CA ILE A 88 7.41 -8.04 14.90
C ILE A 88 6.25 -7.05 14.99
N LEU A 89 5.93 -6.37 13.88
CA LEU A 89 4.85 -5.39 13.85
C LEU A 89 3.50 -6.09 13.99
N PRO A 90 2.55 -5.48 14.72
CA PRO A 90 1.25 -6.07 14.93
C PRO A 90 0.40 -6.04 13.64
N HIS A 91 -0.47 -7.04 13.50
CA HIS A 91 -1.53 -7.04 12.51
C HIS A 91 -2.86 -6.96 13.24
N THR A 92 -3.42 -5.75 13.34
CA THR A 92 -4.54 -5.41 14.23
C THR A 92 -5.84 -5.16 13.50
N HIS A 93 -5.86 -5.28 12.16
CA HIS A 93 -6.94 -4.79 11.29
C HIS A 93 -7.17 -3.28 11.40
N ASN A 94 -6.22 -2.55 11.99
CA ASN A 94 -6.12 -1.11 11.87
C ASN A 94 -5.33 -0.77 10.60
N ALA A 95 -5.88 0.10 9.75
CA ALA A 95 -5.28 0.42 8.45
C ALA A 95 -3.84 0.94 8.55
N LEU A 96 -3.51 1.73 9.59
CA LEU A 96 -2.17 2.28 9.77
C LEU A 96 -1.16 1.21 10.19
N ASP A 97 -1.53 0.35 11.13
CA ASP A 97 -0.68 -0.76 11.56
C ASP A 97 -0.43 -1.74 10.41
N ASP A 98 -1.47 -2.04 9.64
CA ASP A 98 -1.38 -2.91 8.47
C ASP A 98 -0.50 -2.31 7.37
N ALA A 99 -0.60 -1.01 7.11
CA ALA A 99 0.27 -0.31 6.16
C ALA A 99 1.75 -0.33 6.60
N ARG A 100 2.02 -0.12 7.89
CA ARG A 100 3.38 -0.20 8.46
C ARG A 100 3.96 -1.60 8.35
N GLU A 101 3.15 -2.61 8.66
CA GLU A 101 3.56 -4.01 8.51
C GLU A 101 3.91 -4.34 7.06
N GLN A 102 3.06 -3.93 6.11
CA GLN A 102 3.30 -4.14 4.68
C GLN A 102 4.55 -3.42 4.18
N ALA A 103 4.79 -2.19 4.65
CA ALA A 103 6.00 -1.44 4.32
C ALA A 103 7.26 -2.16 4.84
N GLU A 104 7.25 -2.68 6.07
CA GLU A 104 8.39 -3.42 6.61
C GLU A 104 8.62 -4.73 5.84
N LEU A 105 7.56 -5.48 5.54
CA LEU A 105 7.63 -6.70 4.73
C LEU A 105 8.27 -6.41 3.37
N PHE A 106 7.79 -5.40 2.65
CA PHE A 106 8.31 -5.05 1.34
C PHE A 106 9.75 -4.52 1.40
N ARG A 107 10.10 -3.74 2.43
CA ARG A 107 11.48 -3.29 2.65
C ARG A 107 12.44 -4.46 2.85
N GLN A 108 12.05 -5.51 3.59
CA GLN A 108 12.87 -6.71 3.71
C GLN A 108 13.03 -7.42 2.36
N MET A 109 11.97 -7.47 1.55
CA MET A 109 12.02 -8.04 0.20
C MET A 109 12.98 -7.30 -0.74
N LEU A 110 13.19 -6.00 -0.57
CA LEU A 110 14.11 -5.21 -1.41
C LEU A 110 15.59 -5.33 -1.02
N LYS A 111 15.89 -5.78 0.21
CA LYS A 111 17.27 -5.86 0.72
C LYS A 111 18.04 -7.12 0.31
N GLY A 112 17.32 -8.17 -0.10
CA GLY A 112 17.90 -9.44 -0.55
C GLY A 112 17.66 -9.64 -2.04
#